data_AF-A0A1S3I9E3-F1
#
_entry.id   AF-A0A1S3I9E3-F1
#
_cell.length_a   1.000
_cell.length_b   1.000
_cell.length_c   1.000
_cell.angle_alpha   90.00
_cell.angle_beta   90.00
_cell.angle_gamma   90.00
#
_symmetry.space_group_name_H-M   'P 1'
#
loop_
_entity.id
_entity.type
_entity.pdbx_description
1 polymer ?
#
loop_
_entity_poly.entity_id
_entity_poly.type
_entity_poly.pdbx_seq_one_letter_code
_entity_poly.pdbx_strand_id
1 'polypeptide(L)'
;MKKVQSAVGSRTLKAGNARDCFVNACGKCKGSGSVWEKKVRSCLAFLGDFIPKASTPFRDMHNKAAFFNTENPNSTVHHLSCDQMVCLENTILHGILVDTVTATYRPENNDIEKRLYSGAENPSPIMDLLEQVMAMRASGHVRVYIERDTDLSALHNVIKILLVHNSKVTNVTFHVTPDANKDYINEGLQRKIENWAGSACPTRSRVAISPFTVDDVPRHRVRRSLENSKARNDMKRDLHHWELNWLMRN
;
A
#
# COMPACT_ATOMS: atom_id res chain seq x y z
N MET A 1 9.59 17.45 -6.87
CA MET A 1 10.42 17.85 -5.70
C MET A 1 9.96 19.16 -5.03
N LYS A 2 9.56 20.21 -5.77
CA LYS A 2 9.06 21.48 -5.17
C LYS A 2 7.82 21.31 -4.26
N LYS A 3 6.84 20.47 -4.62
CA LYS A 3 5.64 20.19 -3.79
C LYS A 3 5.93 19.47 -2.46
N VAL A 4 6.99 18.67 -2.41
CA VAL A 4 7.39 17.96 -1.17
C VAL A 4 8.01 18.94 -0.17
N GLN A 5 8.68 19.98 -0.65
CA GLN A 5 9.27 21.02 0.19
C GLN A 5 8.23 21.95 0.83
N SER A 6 7.05 22.13 0.23
CA SER A 6 6.00 22.98 0.82
C SER A 6 5.23 22.30 1.95
N ALA A 7 5.15 20.97 1.97
CA ALA A 7 4.48 20.21 3.03
C ALA A 7 5.37 19.96 4.27
N VAL A 8 6.69 20.10 4.12
CA VAL A 8 7.69 19.92 5.17
C VAL A 8 8.26 21.27 5.52
N GLY A 9 7.70 21.93 6.54
CA GLY A 9 8.16 23.26 6.98
C GLY A 9 9.69 23.35 7.03
N SER A 10 10.26 24.18 6.15
CA SER A 10 11.64 24.70 6.11
C SER A 10 12.80 23.78 6.58
N ARG A 11 12.70 22.45 6.46
CA ARG A 11 13.78 21.51 6.78
C ARG A 11 14.08 20.64 5.58
N THR A 12 15.19 20.94 4.93
CA THR A 12 15.65 20.30 3.68
C THR A 12 15.65 18.78 3.79
N LEU A 13 14.87 18.14 2.93
CA LEU A 13 15.01 16.71 2.62
C LEU A 13 16.26 16.53 1.78
N LYS A 14 17.04 15.47 2.02
CA LYS A 14 18.21 15.17 1.19
C LYS A 14 17.71 14.86 -0.23
N ALA A 15 17.99 15.77 -1.16
CA ALA A 15 17.50 15.71 -2.54
C ALA A 15 17.90 14.41 -3.26
N GLY A 16 19.04 13.80 -2.90
CA GLY A 16 19.51 12.53 -3.46
C GLY A 16 18.56 11.36 -3.21
N ASN A 17 18.11 11.16 -1.97
CA ASN A 17 17.26 10.02 -1.58
C ASN A 17 15.92 10.00 -2.33
N ALA A 18 15.31 11.18 -2.51
CA ALA A 18 14.07 11.31 -3.26
C ALA A 18 14.28 11.02 -4.76
N ARG A 19 15.32 11.58 -5.37
CA ARG A 19 15.61 11.34 -6.80
C ARG A 19 15.94 9.87 -7.09
N ASP A 20 16.65 9.21 -6.18
CA ASP A 20 17.00 7.79 -6.34
C ASP A 20 15.82 6.84 -6.09
N CYS A 21 14.87 7.23 -5.22
CA CYS A 21 13.63 6.48 -5.02
C CYS A 21 12.67 6.58 -6.22
N PHE A 22 12.52 7.78 -6.82
CA PHE A 22 11.52 8.04 -7.85
C PHE A 22 12.04 8.01 -9.30
N VAL A 23 13.32 8.30 -9.56
CA VAL A 23 13.80 8.64 -10.92
C VAL A 23 14.95 7.75 -11.37
N ASN A 24 16.04 7.69 -10.60
CA ASN A 24 17.34 7.26 -11.13
C ASN A 24 17.50 5.73 -11.31
N ALA A 25 16.51 4.92 -10.96
CA ALA A 25 16.55 3.47 -11.13
C ALA A 25 15.55 3.02 -12.20
N CYS A 26 15.88 3.23 -13.48
CA CYS A 26 15.28 2.44 -14.57
C CYS A 26 15.89 1.06 -14.54
N GLY A 27 15.34 0.18 -13.69
CA GLY A 27 15.69 -1.22 -13.70
C GLY A 27 14.69 -1.97 -14.56
N LYS A 28 15.08 -2.41 -15.75
CA LYS A 28 14.46 -3.57 -16.38
C LYS A 28 14.50 -4.71 -15.34
N CYS A 29 13.39 -4.92 -14.63
CA CYS A 29 12.98 -6.12 -13.90
C CYS A 29 12.03 -5.75 -12.76
N LYS A 30 10.87 -6.40 -12.77
CA LYS A 30 9.88 -6.41 -11.70
C LYS A 30 10.51 -7.10 -10.46
N GLY A 31 10.73 -6.35 -9.38
CA GLY A 31 10.90 -6.90 -8.04
C GLY A 31 12.16 -7.72 -7.71
N SER A 32 13.17 -7.81 -8.59
CA SER A 32 14.36 -8.64 -8.37
C SER A 32 15.66 -8.01 -8.87
N GLY A 33 16.77 -8.36 -8.21
CA GLY A 33 18.13 -7.94 -8.59
C GLY A 33 18.64 -6.68 -7.87
N SER A 34 19.93 -6.40 -8.06
CA SER A 34 20.67 -5.35 -7.34
C SER A 34 20.15 -3.93 -7.60
N VAL A 35 19.53 -3.68 -8.76
CA VAL A 35 18.91 -2.38 -9.09
C VAL A 35 17.65 -2.16 -8.26
N TRP A 36 16.79 -3.18 -8.14
CA TRP A 36 15.59 -3.13 -7.31
C TRP A 36 15.93 -2.94 -5.83
N GLU A 37 16.91 -3.69 -5.32
CA GLU A 37 17.37 -3.56 -3.93
C GLU A 37 17.88 -2.13 -3.62
N LYS A 38 18.66 -1.53 -4.53
CA LYS A 38 19.11 -0.14 -4.38
C LYS A 38 17.92 0.82 -4.34
N LYS A 39 16.93 0.64 -5.23
CA LYS A 39 15.71 1.47 -5.25
C LYS A 39 14.93 1.36 -3.94
N VAL A 40 14.74 0.14 -3.42
CA VAL A 40 14.08 -0.09 -2.11
C VAL A 40 14.83 0.60 -0.99
N ARG A 41 16.17 0.48 -0.93
CA ARG A 41 16.99 1.17 0.10
C ARG A 41 16.85 2.69 0.01
N SER A 42 16.87 3.26 -1.20
CA SER A 42 16.69 4.71 -1.39
C SER A 42 15.29 5.17 -0.98
N CYS A 43 14.25 4.41 -1.30
CA CYS A 43 12.89 4.73 -0.84
C CYS A 43 12.72 4.60 0.67
N LEU A 44 13.33 3.58 1.29
CA LEU A 44 13.37 3.44 2.75
C LEU A 44 14.10 4.62 3.41
N ALA A 45 15.25 5.03 2.88
CA ALA A 45 15.98 6.19 3.36
C ALA A 45 15.15 7.48 3.23
N PHE A 46 14.46 7.65 2.10
CA PHE A 46 13.55 8.76 1.88
C PHE A 46 12.40 8.76 2.92
N LEU A 47 11.71 7.64 3.12
CA LEU A 47 10.63 7.54 4.10
C LEU A 47 11.14 7.77 5.54
N GLY A 48 12.31 7.23 5.86
CA GLY A 48 12.97 7.42 7.15
C GLY A 48 13.32 8.89 7.43
N ASP A 49 13.69 9.65 6.39
CA ASP A 49 13.93 11.09 6.51
C ASP A 49 12.63 11.92 6.52
N PHE A 50 11.62 11.49 5.75
CA PHE A 50 10.40 12.26 5.50
C PHE A 50 9.40 12.15 6.64
N ILE A 51 9.13 10.94 7.11
CA ILE A 51 8.07 10.67 8.08
C ILE A 51 8.29 11.39 9.43
N PRO A 52 9.51 11.43 10.00
CA PRO A 52 9.76 12.17 11.24
C PRO A 52 9.66 13.70 11.09
N LYS A 53 9.81 14.22 9.86
CA LYS A 53 9.74 15.65 9.54
C LYS A 53 8.32 16.10 9.20
N ALA A 54 7.44 15.17 8.83
CA ALA A 54 6.02 15.47 8.66
C ALA A 54 5.39 15.76 10.02
N SER A 55 4.60 16.84 10.11
CA SER A 55 3.94 17.27 11.34
C SER A 55 2.94 16.24 11.87
N THR A 56 2.19 15.58 10.98
CA THR A 56 1.27 14.47 11.29
C THR A 56 1.28 13.45 10.13
N PRO A 57 2.30 12.58 10.02
CA PRO A 57 2.44 11.67 8.87
C PRO A 57 1.26 10.69 8.75
N PHE A 58 0.70 10.30 9.90
CA PHE A 58 -0.48 9.46 9.99
C PHE A 58 -1.40 10.03 11.07
N ARG A 59 -2.71 9.84 10.91
CA ARG A 59 -3.69 10.05 11.98
C ARG A 59 -3.47 9.01 13.08
N ASP A 60 -4.10 9.19 14.24
CA ASP A 60 -4.13 8.13 15.26
C ASP A 60 -4.75 6.85 14.67
N MET A 61 -4.02 5.75 14.78
CA MET A 61 -4.36 4.45 14.21
C MET A 61 -4.78 3.43 15.27
N HIS A 62 -4.80 3.79 16.55
CA HIS A 62 -5.23 2.89 17.61
C HIS A 62 -6.67 2.44 17.39
N ASN A 63 -6.90 1.13 17.22
CA ASN A 63 -8.19 0.50 16.87
C ASN A 63 -8.83 0.98 15.55
N LYS A 64 -8.10 1.77 14.76
CA LYS A 64 -8.61 2.48 13.57
C LYS A 64 -7.85 2.14 12.29
N ALA A 65 -6.82 1.30 12.32
CA ALA A 65 -6.12 0.90 11.11
C ALA A 65 -6.90 -0.15 10.29
N ALA A 66 -7.01 0.08 8.98
CA ALA A 66 -7.57 -0.87 8.03
C ALA A 66 -6.67 -1.01 6.78
N PHE A 67 -6.54 -2.23 6.28
CA PHE A 67 -5.73 -2.57 5.12
C PHE A 67 -6.59 -3.32 4.09
N PHE A 68 -6.31 -3.09 2.81
CA PHE A 68 -6.95 -3.76 1.68
C PHE A 68 -6.02 -3.67 0.46
N ASN A 69 -6.25 -4.47 -0.57
CA ASN A 69 -5.43 -4.42 -1.78
C ASN A 69 -5.69 -3.11 -2.58
N THR A 70 -4.82 -2.11 -2.39
CA THR A 70 -4.94 -0.79 -3.04
C THR A 70 -4.76 -0.81 -4.55
N GLU A 71 -4.13 -1.86 -5.08
CA GLU A 71 -3.91 -2.07 -6.51
C GLU A 71 -5.17 -2.60 -7.21
N ASN A 72 -6.22 -3.00 -6.49
CA ASN A 72 -7.48 -3.38 -7.11
C ASN A 72 -8.21 -2.14 -7.67
N PRO A 73 -8.36 -1.98 -9.00
CA PRO A 73 -9.08 -0.84 -9.57
C PRO A 73 -10.59 -0.91 -9.32
N ASN A 74 -11.14 -2.10 -9.06
CA ASN A 74 -12.56 -2.33 -8.80
C ASN A 74 -12.78 -2.75 -7.34
N SER A 75 -12.18 -2.03 -6.39
CA SER A 75 -12.29 -2.38 -4.98
C SER A 75 -13.72 -2.21 -4.47
N THR A 76 -14.26 -3.28 -3.92
CA THR A 76 -15.56 -3.36 -3.26
C THR A 76 -15.47 -3.07 -1.76
N VAL A 77 -14.26 -2.99 -1.19
CA VAL A 77 -14.01 -2.76 0.25
C VAL A 77 -13.28 -1.45 0.55
N HIS A 78 -12.91 -0.66 -0.47
CA HIS A 78 -12.24 0.63 -0.28
C HIS A 78 -13.00 1.52 0.71
N HIS A 79 -14.30 1.76 0.51
CA HIS A 79 -15.07 2.60 1.43
C HIS A 79 -15.15 1.99 2.83
N LEU A 80 -15.30 0.67 2.98
CA LEU A 80 -15.25 -0.01 4.29
C LEU A 80 -13.91 0.22 5.00
N SER A 81 -12.83 0.29 4.23
CA SER A 81 -11.46 0.44 4.73
C SER A 81 -11.08 1.89 5.02
N CYS A 82 -11.68 2.87 4.33
CA CYS A 82 -11.16 4.24 4.31
C CYS A 82 -12.12 5.32 4.84
N ASP A 83 -13.41 5.01 5.07
CA ASP A 83 -14.40 5.99 5.51
C ASP A 83 -14.22 6.39 6.99
N GLN A 84 -14.37 5.43 7.90
CA GLN A 84 -14.24 5.66 9.36
C GLN A 84 -12.90 5.18 9.94
N MET A 85 -12.07 4.59 9.09
CA MET A 85 -10.82 3.95 9.43
C MET A 85 -9.65 4.68 8.75
N VAL A 86 -8.44 4.44 9.22
CA VAL A 86 -7.20 4.91 8.61
C VAL A 86 -6.70 3.82 7.66
N CYS A 87 -6.71 4.12 6.37
CA CYS A 87 -6.18 3.27 5.30
C CYS A 87 -5.09 4.03 4.55
N LEU A 88 -4.28 3.35 3.73
CA LEU A 88 -3.23 4.02 2.97
C LEU A 88 -3.76 5.22 2.16
N GLU A 89 -4.84 5.01 1.41
CA GLU A 89 -5.35 5.98 0.44
C GLU A 89 -5.93 7.27 1.07
N ASN A 90 -6.31 7.25 2.35
CA ASN A 90 -6.80 8.45 3.07
C ASN A 90 -5.74 9.17 3.91
N THR A 91 -4.48 8.73 3.84
CA THR A 91 -3.37 9.42 4.49
C THR A 91 -2.89 10.62 3.66
N ILE A 92 -2.44 11.67 4.36
CA ILE A 92 -1.83 12.86 3.73
C ILE A 92 -0.59 12.45 2.93
N LEU A 93 0.22 11.54 3.46
CA LEU A 93 1.42 11.05 2.80
C LEU A 93 1.10 10.36 1.48
N HIS A 94 0.08 9.51 1.43
CA HIS A 94 -0.35 8.89 0.18
C HIS A 94 -0.73 9.93 -0.85
N GLY A 95 -1.53 10.95 -0.50
CA GLY A 95 -1.89 12.03 -1.42
C GLY A 95 -0.68 12.78 -1.99
N ILE A 96 0.31 13.11 -1.16
CA ILE A 96 1.53 13.81 -1.61
C ILE A 96 2.40 12.92 -2.52
N LEU A 97 2.54 11.64 -2.14
CA LEU A 97 3.45 10.72 -2.81
C LEU A 97 2.84 10.15 -4.08
N VAL A 98 1.54 9.88 -4.13
CA VAL A 98 0.85 9.41 -5.34
C VAL A 98 0.98 10.45 -6.45
N ASP A 99 0.72 11.72 -6.15
CA ASP A 99 0.89 12.81 -7.11
C ASP A 99 2.34 12.91 -7.60
N THR A 100 3.31 12.74 -6.71
CA THR A 100 4.73 12.81 -7.06
C THR A 100 5.15 11.65 -7.96
N VAL A 101 4.72 10.43 -7.62
CA VAL A 101 4.94 9.22 -8.44
C VAL A 101 4.27 9.39 -9.79
N THR A 102 2.99 9.74 -9.82
CA THR A 102 2.22 9.95 -11.04
C THR A 102 2.84 11.02 -11.93
N ALA A 103 3.21 12.19 -11.41
CA ALA A 103 3.85 13.25 -12.21
C ALA A 103 5.25 12.87 -12.72
N THR A 104 5.97 12.00 -12.00
CA THR A 104 7.30 11.54 -12.43
C THR A 104 7.21 10.51 -13.54
N TYR A 105 6.20 9.65 -13.51
CA TYR A 105 5.99 8.56 -14.47
C TYR A 105 4.95 8.88 -15.57
N ARG A 106 4.25 10.01 -15.49
CA ARG A 106 3.39 10.55 -16.54
C ARG A 106 3.87 11.95 -16.92
N PRO A 107 4.59 12.10 -18.03
CA PRO A 107 4.95 13.42 -18.53
C PRO A 107 3.69 14.20 -18.92
N GLU A 108 3.66 15.50 -18.60
CA GLU A 108 2.58 16.42 -18.96
C GLU A 108 2.48 16.67 -20.48
N ASN A 109 3.53 16.34 -21.25
CA ASN A 109 3.59 16.58 -22.69
C ASN A 109 3.36 15.30 -23.51
N ASN A 110 2.67 15.44 -24.66
CA ASN A 110 2.38 14.39 -25.66
C ASN A 110 3.63 13.83 -26.38
N ASP A 111 4.82 13.91 -25.76
CA ASP A 111 6.07 13.47 -26.33
C ASP A 111 6.19 11.94 -26.18
N ILE A 112 6.05 11.23 -27.31
CA ILE A 112 5.96 9.77 -27.40
C ILE A 112 7.14 9.09 -26.69
N GLU A 113 8.34 9.67 -26.78
CA GLU A 113 9.57 9.12 -26.20
C GLU A 113 9.57 9.18 -24.66
N LYS A 114 8.85 10.12 -24.05
CA LYS A 114 8.76 10.25 -22.58
C LYS A 114 7.64 9.41 -21.97
N ARG A 115 6.74 8.88 -22.80
CA ARG A 115 5.66 7.95 -22.41
C ARG A 115 6.07 6.47 -22.47
N LEU A 116 7.30 6.18 -22.89
CA LEU A 116 7.82 4.82 -23.08
C LEU A 116 7.95 3.99 -21.79
N TYR A 117 7.72 4.55 -20.61
CA TYR A 117 7.75 3.81 -19.35
C TYR A 117 6.51 4.10 -18.51
N SER A 118 5.56 3.19 -18.54
CA SER A 118 4.42 3.19 -17.64
C SER A 118 4.85 2.99 -16.18
N GLY A 119 4.00 3.36 -15.22
CA GLY A 119 4.21 3.01 -13.81
C GLY A 119 4.36 1.50 -13.56
N ALA A 120 3.88 0.65 -14.48
CA ALA A 120 4.08 -0.80 -14.45
C ALA A 120 5.49 -1.23 -14.91
N GLU A 121 6.15 -0.43 -15.74
CA GLU A 121 7.52 -0.68 -16.24
C GLU A 121 8.60 -0.12 -15.31
N ASN A 122 8.26 0.86 -14.45
CA ASN A 122 9.14 1.36 -13.40
C ASN A 122 8.39 1.57 -12.06
N PRO A 123 7.87 0.50 -11.44
CA PRO A 123 7.08 0.63 -10.22
C PRO A 123 7.92 1.24 -9.09
N SER A 124 7.37 2.23 -8.39
CA SER A 124 7.98 2.73 -7.16
C SER A 124 7.50 1.88 -5.99
N PRO A 125 8.41 1.28 -5.18
CA PRO A 125 8.01 0.51 -4.00
C PRO A 125 7.49 1.42 -2.87
N ILE A 126 7.42 2.73 -3.08
CA ILE A 126 7.16 3.69 -2.01
C ILE A 126 5.78 3.50 -1.38
N MET A 127 4.76 3.11 -2.16
CA MET A 127 3.42 2.89 -1.61
C MET A 127 3.37 1.63 -0.77
N ASP A 128 3.95 0.53 -1.26
CA ASP A 128 4.09 -0.71 -0.50
C ASP A 128 4.89 -0.49 0.80
N LEU A 129 5.95 0.31 0.74
CA LEU A 129 6.76 0.65 1.90
C LEU A 129 6.00 1.56 2.87
N LEU A 130 5.20 2.50 2.36
CA LEU A 130 4.35 3.37 3.18
C LEU A 130 3.29 2.54 3.92
N GLU A 131 2.68 1.57 3.25
CA GLU A 131 1.71 0.64 3.85
C GLU A 131 2.37 -0.22 4.94
N GLN A 132 3.60 -0.69 4.73
CA GLN A 132 4.37 -1.40 5.76
C GLN A 132 4.68 -0.51 6.97
N VAL A 133 5.01 0.78 6.75
CA VAL A 133 5.20 1.72 7.86
C VAL A 133 3.89 1.96 8.62
N MET A 134 2.76 2.03 7.93
CA MET A 134 1.44 2.07 8.58
C MET A 134 1.19 0.83 9.42
N ALA A 135 1.46 -0.36 8.88
CA ALA A 135 1.32 -1.63 9.59
C ALA A 135 2.20 -1.70 10.85
N MET A 136 3.41 -1.14 10.83
CA MET A 136 4.30 -1.04 12.01
C MET A 136 3.83 -0.03 13.06
N ARG A 137 2.99 0.94 12.68
CA ARG A 137 2.48 2.00 13.57
C ARG A 137 1.08 1.72 14.10
N ALA A 138 0.32 0.86 13.44
CA ALA A 138 -0.98 0.41 13.91
C ALA A 138 -0.89 -0.17 15.34
N SER A 139 -1.97 -0.03 16.10
CA SER A 139 -2.05 -0.54 17.47
C SER A 139 -3.48 -0.93 17.83
N GLY A 140 -3.61 -1.83 18.81
CA GLY A 140 -4.88 -2.41 19.19
C GLY A 140 -5.44 -3.32 18.10
N HIS A 141 -6.73 -3.18 17.80
CA HIS A 141 -7.46 -3.97 16.82
C HIS A 141 -7.28 -3.44 15.39
N VAL A 142 -6.86 -4.32 14.49
CA VAL A 142 -6.60 -3.99 13.08
C VAL A 142 -7.52 -4.78 12.16
N ARG A 143 -8.03 -4.14 11.11
CA ARG A 143 -8.90 -4.76 10.11
C ARG A 143 -8.15 -4.97 8.81
N VAL A 144 -8.30 -6.14 8.20
CA VAL A 144 -7.73 -6.44 6.88
C VAL A 144 -8.87 -6.95 6.00
N TYR A 145 -9.18 -6.25 4.92
CA TYR A 145 -10.23 -6.64 3.99
C TYR A 145 -9.65 -7.43 2.83
N ILE A 146 -10.24 -8.60 2.58
CA ILE A 146 -9.84 -9.56 1.55
C ILE A 146 -10.99 -9.69 0.57
N GLU A 147 -10.79 -9.24 -0.67
CA GLU A 147 -11.80 -9.28 -1.73
C GLU A 147 -11.66 -10.51 -2.62
N ARG A 148 -10.41 -10.98 -2.79
CA ARG A 148 -10.05 -12.10 -3.65
C ARG A 148 -8.95 -12.92 -3.00
N ASP A 149 -8.86 -14.18 -3.41
CA ASP A 149 -7.84 -15.13 -2.94
C ASP A 149 -6.40 -14.62 -3.17
N THR A 150 -6.18 -13.83 -4.23
CA THR A 150 -4.87 -13.24 -4.55
C THR A 150 -4.47 -12.09 -3.63
N ASP A 151 -5.39 -11.53 -2.85
CA ASP A 151 -5.10 -10.40 -1.95
C ASP A 151 -4.19 -10.82 -0.80
N LEU A 152 -4.19 -12.10 -0.39
CA LEU A 152 -3.24 -12.63 0.59
C LEU A 152 -1.77 -12.54 0.15
N SER A 153 -1.53 -12.57 -1.16
CA SER A 153 -0.20 -12.39 -1.72
C SER A 153 0.14 -10.90 -1.85
N ALA A 154 -0.82 -10.08 -2.28
CA ALA A 154 -0.64 -8.62 -2.34
C ALA A 154 -0.34 -8.03 -0.96
N LEU A 155 -1.06 -8.47 0.07
CA LEU A 155 -0.94 -7.98 1.45
C LEU A 155 0.10 -8.74 2.29
N HIS A 156 0.94 -9.58 1.67
CA HIS A 156 1.85 -10.48 2.40
C HIS A 156 2.70 -9.75 3.45
N ASN A 157 3.35 -8.65 3.07
CA ASN A 157 4.23 -7.90 3.96
C ASN A 157 3.45 -7.23 5.11
N VAL A 158 2.27 -6.67 4.81
CA VAL A 158 1.38 -6.07 5.79
C VAL A 158 0.93 -7.11 6.81
N ILE A 159 0.42 -8.26 6.35
CA ILE A 159 -0.04 -9.35 7.21
C ILE A 159 1.11 -9.86 8.09
N LYS A 160 2.29 -10.07 7.50
CA LYS A 160 3.48 -10.49 8.24
C LYS A 160 3.84 -9.48 9.33
N ILE A 161 3.81 -8.19 9.02
CA ILE A 161 4.10 -7.13 10.00
C ILE A 161 3.08 -7.17 11.14
N LEU A 162 1.78 -7.18 10.82
CA LEU A 162 0.72 -7.12 11.82
C LEU A 162 0.75 -8.34 12.76
N LEU A 163 0.96 -9.54 12.22
CA LEU A 163 0.93 -10.78 12.98
C LEU A 163 2.26 -11.09 13.69
N VAL A 164 3.40 -10.81 13.06
CA VAL A 164 4.71 -11.29 13.52
C VAL A 164 5.57 -10.17 14.12
N HIS A 165 5.56 -8.95 13.56
CA HIS A 165 6.55 -7.93 13.92
C HIS A 165 6.01 -6.81 14.82
N ASN A 166 4.74 -6.44 14.68
CA ASN A 166 4.18 -5.34 15.44
C ASN A 166 3.56 -5.82 16.76
N SER A 167 4.27 -5.64 17.87
CA SER A 167 3.82 -6.01 19.22
C SER A 167 2.66 -5.18 19.76
N LYS A 168 2.33 -4.04 19.14
CA LYS A 168 1.26 -3.13 19.59
C LYS A 168 -0.13 -3.56 19.10
N VAL A 169 -0.19 -4.47 18.14
CA VAL A 169 -1.44 -5.05 17.65
C VAL A 169 -1.93 -6.10 18.64
N THR A 170 -3.18 -6.02 19.05
CA THR A 170 -3.78 -6.98 20.02
C THR A 170 -4.57 -8.07 19.32
N ASN A 171 -5.19 -7.75 18.18
CA ASN A 171 -5.95 -8.68 17.37
C ASN A 171 -6.03 -8.16 15.93
N VAL A 172 -6.08 -9.08 14.96
CA VAL A 172 -6.34 -8.79 13.55
C VAL A 172 -7.62 -9.49 13.10
N THR A 173 -8.56 -8.75 12.54
CA THR A 173 -9.73 -9.35 11.89
C THR A 173 -9.60 -9.26 10.37
N PHE A 174 -9.60 -10.43 9.74
CA PHE A 174 -9.67 -10.60 8.30
C PHE A 174 -11.13 -10.62 7.88
N HIS A 175 -11.55 -9.57 7.18
CA HIS A 175 -12.90 -9.41 6.65
C HIS A 175 -12.93 -9.90 5.20
N VAL A 176 -13.54 -11.05 4.96
CA VAL A 176 -13.59 -11.72 3.65
C VAL A 176 -14.88 -11.35 2.94
N THR A 177 -14.78 -10.88 1.69
CA THR A 177 -15.98 -10.59 0.88
C THR A 177 -16.63 -11.89 0.39
N PRO A 178 -17.90 -11.85 -0.04
CA PRO A 178 -18.59 -13.00 -0.60
C PRO A 178 -17.97 -13.58 -1.89
N ASP A 179 -17.06 -12.84 -2.54
CA ASP A 179 -16.40 -13.25 -3.78
C ASP A 179 -15.08 -14.00 -3.52
N ALA A 180 -14.58 -14.00 -2.28
CA ALA A 180 -13.42 -14.75 -1.85
C ALA A 180 -13.84 -16.00 -1.07
N ASN A 181 -13.04 -17.06 -1.15
CA ASN A 181 -13.33 -18.29 -0.42
C ASN A 181 -12.73 -18.22 1.00
N LYS A 182 -13.59 -18.08 2.02
CA LYS A 182 -13.18 -17.97 3.42
C LYS A 182 -12.27 -19.11 3.89
N ASP A 183 -12.57 -20.35 3.54
CA ASP A 183 -11.78 -21.51 3.96
C ASP A 183 -10.40 -21.47 3.30
N TYR A 184 -10.34 -21.13 2.01
CA TYR A 184 -9.08 -20.93 1.30
C TYR A 184 -8.23 -19.80 1.92
N ILE A 185 -8.87 -18.69 2.32
CA ILE A 185 -8.20 -17.59 3.02
C ILE A 185 -7.65 -18.05 4.36
N ASN A 186 -8.44 -18.78 5.14
CA ASN A 186 -8.04 -19.26 6.45
C ASN A 186 -6.84 -20.23 6.35
N GLU A 187 -6.92 -21.23 5.46
CA GLU A 187 -5.78 -22.12 5.17
C GLU A 187 -4.56 -21.37 4.66
N GLY A 188 -4.77 -20.38 3.77
CA GLY A 188 -3.71 -19.54 3.24
C GLY A 188 -2.97 -18.74 4.32
N LEU A 189 -3.70 -18.23 5.31
CA LEU A 189 -3.13 -17.56 6.48
C LEU A 189 -2.35 -18.55 7.36
N GLN A 190 -2.92 -19.72 7.65
CA GLN A 190 -2.24 -20.77 8.43
C GLN A 190 -0.91 -21.18 7.79
N ARG A 191 -0.91 -21.49 6.48
CA ARG A 191 0.33 -21.82 5.73
C ARG A 191 1.38 -20.71 5.81
N LYS A 192 0.97 -19.44 5.72
CA LYS A 192 1.91 -18.30 5.85
C LYS A 192 2.49 -18.23 7.27
N ILE A 193 1.66 -18.42 8.29
CA ILE A 193 2.07 -18.40 9.70
C ILE A 193 3.09 -19.51 9.99
N GLU A 194 2.82 -20.75 9.53
CA GLU A 194 3.73 -21.88 9.67
C GLU A 194 5.09 -21.58 9.02
N ASN A 195 5.09 -21.01 7.82
CA ASN A 195 6.31 -20.60 7.13
C ASN A 195 7.08 -19.50 7.89
N TRP A 196 6.38 -18.58 8.55
CA TRP A 196 7.02 -17.51 9.31
C TRP A 196 7.56 -17.98 10.65
N ALA A 197 6.92 -18.96 11.29
CA ALA A 197 7.40 -19.53 12.54
C ALA A 197 8.85 -20.04 12.43
N GLY A 198 9.23 -20.61 11.28
CA GLY A 198 10.60 -21.09 11.03
C GLY A 198 11.60 -20.05 10.52
N SER A 199 11.17 -18.83 10.16
CA SER A 199 12.01 -17.85 9.44
C SER A 199 12.01 -16.45 10.06
N ALA A 200 11.27 -16.24 11.15
CA ALA A 200 11.17 -14.95 11.82
C ALA A 200 12.43 -14.63 12.65
N CYS A 201 12.93 -13.40 12.56
CA CYS A 201 14.08 -12.95 13.35
C CYS A 201 13.67 -12.79 14.83
N PRO A 202 14.25 -13.55 15.79
CA PRO A 202 13.79 -13.57 17.17
C PRO A 202 13.83 -12.21 17.86
N THR A 203 14.77 -11.34 17.49
CA THR A 203 14.95 -10.02 18.11
C THR A 203 13.99 -8.95 17.59
N ARG A 204 13.34 -9.19 16.44
CA ARG A 204 12.43 -8.23 15.78
C ARG A 204 11.01 -8.78 15.60
N SER A 205 10.74 -9.94 16.18
CA SER A 205 9.45 -10.62 16.08
C SER A 205 8.85 -10.74 17.47
N ARG A 206 7.52 -10.82 17.53
CA ARG A 206 6.81 -11.12 18.77
C ARG A 206 7.14 -12.54 19.22
N VAL A 207 7.04 -12.77 20.52
CA VAL A 207 7.18 -14.11 21.12
C VAL A 207 6.09 -15.05 20.60
N ALA A 208 4.88 -14.53 20.40
CA ALA A 208 3.76 -15.25 19.81
C ALA A 208 3.09 -14.38 18.74
N ILE A 209 2.54 -15.04 17.72
CA ILE A 209 1.75 -14.39 16.68
C ILE A 209 0.59 -13.61 17.32
N SER A 210 0.21 -12.47 16.72
CA SER A 210 -1.02 -11.80 17.13
C SER A 210 -2.20 -12.75 16.93
N PRO A 211 -3.14 -12.83 17.89
CA PRO A 211 -4.45 -13.44 17.65
C PRO A 211 -5.10 -12.87 16.40
N PHE A 212 -5.85 -13.70 15.68
CA PHE A 212 -6.62 -13.28 14.53
C PHE A 212 -7.95 -14.01 14.38
N THR A 213 -8.86 -13.41 13.64
CA THR A 213 -10.19 -13.93 13.31
C THR A 213 -10.47 -13.74 11.82
N VAL A 214 -11.31 -14.59 11.24
CA VAL A 214 -11.72 -14.51 9.83
C VAL A 214 -13.24 -14.42 9.79
N ASP A 215 -13.75 -13.24 9.40
CA ASP A 215 -15.17 -12.89 9.43
C ASP A 215 -15.67 -12.56 8.03
N ASP A 216 -16.92 -12.94 7.76
CA ASP A 216 -17.58 -12.63 6.50
C ASP A 216 -18.09 -11.19 6.48
N VAL A 217 -17.90 -10.50 5.36
CA VAL A 217 -18.54 -9.21 5.09
C VAL A 217 -19.90 -9.45 4.44
N PRO A 218 -21.00 -8.96 5.04
CA PRO A 218 -22.32 -9.10 4.43
C PRO A 218 -22.41 -8.47 3.03
N ARG A 219 -23.04 -9.18 2.08
CA ARG A 219 -23.25 -8.73 0.68
C ARG A 219 -23.76 -7.29 0.57
N HIS A 220 -24.70 -6.90 1.42
CA HIS A 220 -25.28 -5.55 1.39
C HIS A 220 -24.26 -4.44 1.73
N ARG A 221 -23.29 -4.74 2.61
CA ARG A 221 -22.21 -3.79 2.95
C ARG A 221 -21.20 -3.67 1.80
N VAL A 222 -20.87 -4.79 1.15
CA VAL A 222 -20.00 -4.82 -0.03
C VAL A 222 -20.62 -3.99 -1.16
N ARG A 223 -21.92 -4.20 -1.46
CA ARG A 223 -22.62 -3.42 -2.48
C ARG A 223 -22.60 -1.91 -2.20
N ARG A 224 -22.95 -1.50 -0.98
CA ARG A 224 -22.93 -0.07 -0.59
C ARG A 224 -21.52 0.52 -0.68
N SER A 225 -20.51 -0.25 -0.28
CA SER A 225 -19.12 0.18 -0.37
C SER A 225 -18.65 0.35 -1.81
N LEU A 226 -19.06 -0.55 -2.72
CA LEU A 226 -18.82 -0.41 -4.16
C LEU A 226 -19.48 0.84 -4.74
N GLU A 227 -20.75 1.10 -4.40
CA GLU A 227 -21.47 2.31 -4.81
C GLU A 227 -20.75 3.58 -4.35
N ASN A 228 -20.34 3.64 -3.07
CA ASN A 228 -19.64 4.79 -2.52
C ASN A 228 -18.19 4.93 -3.04
N SER A 229 -17.58 3.84 -3.52
CA SER A 229 -16.21 3.84 -4.05
C SER A 229 -16.16 4.07 -5.57
N LYS A 230 -17.30 4.29 -6.23
CA LYS A 230 -17.40 4.40 -7.69
C LYS A 230 -16.43 5.42 -8.29
N ALA A 231 -16.41 6.65 -7.77
CA ALA A 231 -15.52 7.70 -8.27
C ALA A 231 -14.03 7.32 -8.16
N ARG A 232 -13.62 6.71 -7.04
CA ARG A 232 -12.24 6.23 -6.83
C ARG A 232 -11.91 5.08 -7.80
N ASN A 233 -12.83 4.15 -7.99
CA ASN A 233 -12.64 3.01 -8.88
C ASN A 233 -12.58 3.42 -10.35
N ASP A 234 -13.42 4.36 -10.77
CA ASP A 234 -13.38 4.95 -12.11
C ASP A 234 -12.02 5.62 -12.36
N MET A 235 -11.54 6.44 -11.42
CA MET A 235 -10.22 7.05 -11.49
C MET A 235 -9.10 6.01 -11.59
N LYS A 236 -9.09 4.97 -10.74
CA LYS A 236 -8.05 3.92 -10.77
C LYS A 236 -8.09 3.11 -12.08
N ARG A 237 -9.28 2.81 -12.60
CA ARG A 237 -9.42 2.13 -13.91
C ARG A 237 -8.85 2.99 -15.04
N ASP A 238 -9.10 4.30 -15.02
CA ASP A 238 -8.51 5.24 -15.98
C ASP A 238 -6.98 5.32 -15.85
N LEU A 239 -6.45 5.15 -14.63
CA LEU A 239 -5.01 5.07 -14.40
C LEU A 239 -4.39 3.83 -15.05
N HIS A 240 -5.04 2.67 -14.88
CA HIS A 240 -4.58 1.40 -15.43
C HIS A 240 -4.72 1.32 -16.97
N HIS A 241 -5.78 1.88 -17.54
CA HIS A 241 -6.07 1.81 -18.98
C HIS A 241 -5.69 3.10 -19.71
N TRP A 242 -4.66 3.79 -19.25
CA TRP A 242 -4.29 5.10 -19.79
C TRP A 242 -3.90 5.07 -21.27
N GLU A 243 -3.31 3.97 -21.75
CA GLU A 243 -2.94 3.75 -23.15
C GLU A 243 -4.18 3.64 -24.04
N LEU A 244 -5.15 2.82 -23.63
CA LEU A 244 -6.45 2.69 -24.31
C LEU A 244 -7.21 4.03 -24.29
N ASN A 245 -7.23 4.72 -23.15
CA ASN A 245 -7.86 6.03 -23.02
C ASN A 245 -7.17 7.09 -23.90
N TRP A 246 -5.86 6.96 -24.16
CA TRP A 246 -5.15 7.82 -25.09
C TRP A 246 -5.46 7.47 -26.55
N LEU A 247 -5.49 6.19 -26.90
CA LEU A 247 -5.84 5.70 -28.25
C LEU A 247 -7.27 6.08 -28.64
N MET A 248 -8.20 6.15 -27.69
CA MET A 248 -9.60 6.53 -27.95
C MET A 248 -9.80 8.05 -28.08
N ARG A 249 -8.83 8.87 -27.67
CA ARG A 249 -8.89 10.34 -27.69
C ARG A 249 -8.14 10.97 -28.87
N ASN A 250 -7.34 10.20 -29.59
CA ASN A 250 -6.63 10.62 -30.80
C ASN A 250 -7.03 9.71 -31.96
#